data_AF-A0AAW3IKZ3-F1
#
_entry.id   AF-A0AAW3IKZ3-F1
#
_cell.length_a   1.000
_cell.length_b   1.000
_cell.length_c   1.000
_cell.angle_alpha   90.00
_cell.angle_beta   90.00
_cell.angle_gamma   90.00
#
_symmetry.space_group_name_H-M   'P 1'
#
loop_
_entity.id
_entity.type
_entity.pdbx_description
1 polymer ?
#
loop_
_entity_poly.entity_id
_entity_poly.type
_entity_poly.pdbx_seq_one_letter_code
_entity_poly.pdbx_strand_id
1 'polypeptide(L)'
;LMQSAQKIDSDSLLQISENISQYLTAAMQVDWQKVMKSELKGLTSTSALEKALTDKPQYLQVMWTEISKYPDVYKQADVVSDESPKHKSGRDIVEVAMTRLSGSPHRIFRSDSQLGQVELKSAESILESMAHKASQSLPNEDKLKLLGNGYKDALFKAFCELPCMEGFEQQNGKVAVQKLKSAFCSSIVSTESAQQNICAFMTQHLANGFQSFTFSGLEARLKELEAALAAKLA
;
A
#
# COMPACT_ATOMS: atom_id res chain seq x y z
N LEU A 1 17.53 -10.81 9.88
CA LEU A 1 16.32 -11.66 9.92
C LEU A 1 16.48 -12.93 9.06
N MET A 2 16.72 -12.84 7.74
CA MET A 2 16.83 -14.03 6.87
C MET A 2 17.95 -15.01 7.23
N GLN A 3 19.12 -14.52 7.65
CA GLN A 3 20.24 -15.38 8.08
C GLN A 3 20.08 -15.92 9.51
N SER A 4 19.37 -15.17 10.36
CA SER A 4 19.17 -15.50 11.77
C SER A 4 18.05 -16.54 11.92
N ALA A 5 17.00 -16.45 11.10
CA ALA A 5 15.81 -17.32 11.17
C ALA A 5 16.13 -18.80 10.91
N GLN A 6 17.19 -19.11 10.16
CA GLN A 6 17.65 -20.49 9.91
C GLN A 6 18.17 -21.20 11.16
N LYS A 7 18.48 -20.46 12.23
CA LYS A 7 19.09 -21.00 13.46
C LYS A 7 18.13 -20.98 14.66
N ILE A 8 16.87 -20.63 14.42
CA ILE A 8 15.83 -20.48 15.44
C ILE A 8 15.02 -21.77 15.51
N ASP A 9 14.55 -22.13 16.71
CA ASP A 9 13.67 -23.26 16.92
C ASP A 9 12.30 -23.08 16.23
N SER A 10 11.59 -24.20 16.02
CA SER A 10 10.33 -24.20 15.25
C SER A 10 9.24 -23.35 15.88
N ASP A 11 9.17 -23.26 17.20
CA ASP A 11 8.11 -22.53 17.92
C ASP A 11 8.33 -21.01 17.84
N SER A 12 9.58 -20.57 18.03
CA SER A 12 9.99 -19.18 17.85
C SER A 12 9.85 -18.73 16.39
N LEU A 13 10.10 -19.62 15.43
CA LEU A 13 9.93 -19.33 14.00
C LEU A 13 8.44 -19.14 13.64
N LEU A 14 7.55 -19.92 14.24
CA LEU A 14 6.11 -19.76 14.10
C LEU A 14 5.66 -18.40 14.65
N GLN A 15 6.08 -18.03 15.87
CA GLN A 15 5.76 -16.72 16.46
C GLN A 15 6.25 -15.54 15.61
N ILE A 16 7.47 -15.62 15.06
CA ILE A 16 7.99 -14.60 14.15
C ILE A 16 7.11 -14.51 12.89
N SER A 17 6.70 -15.65 12.35
CA SER A 17 5.84 -15.71 11.15
C SER A 17 4.45 -15.13 11.40
N GLU A 18 3.86 -15.40 12.57
CA GLU A 18 2.59 -14.83 12.99
C GLU A 18 2.70 -13.31 13.13
N ASN A 19 3.74 -12.81 13.81
CA ASN A 19 3.97 -11.38 13.97
C ASN A 19 4.15 -10.67 12.63
N ILE A 20 4.90 -11.28 11.70
CA ILE A 20 5.06 -10.73 10.35
C ILE A 20 3.72 -10.73 9.61
N SER A 21 2.93 -11.80 9.71
CA SER A 21 1.61 -11.86 9.05
C SER A 21 0.65 -10.77 9.55
N GLN A 22 0.65 -10.51 10.86
CA GLN A 22 -0.14 -9.44 11.47
C GLN A 22 0.35 -8.06 11.01
N TYR A 23 1.68 -7.86 11.01
CA TYR A 23 2.29 -6.61 10.55
C TYR A 23 1.95 -6.33 9.08
N LEU A 24 2.12 -7.32 8.19
CA LEU A 24 1.82 -7.16 6.76
C LEU A 24 0.35 -6.81 6.52
N THR A 25 -0.55 -7.45 7.27
CA THR A 25 -1.99 -7.17 7.19
C THR A 25 -2.31 -5.76 7.69
N ALA A 26 -1.64 -5.29 8.74
CA ALA A 26 -1.82 -3.93 9.25
C ALA A 26 -1.20 -2.84 8.34
N ALA A 27 -0.05 -3.14 7.75
CA ALA A 27 0.75 -2.26 6.89
C ALA A 27 0.25 -2.18 5.44
N MET A 28 -0.78 -2.94 5.07
CA MET A 28 -1.38 -2.84 3.74
C MET A 28 -1.82 -1.41 3.44
N GLN A 29 -1.25 -0.85 2.37
CA GLN A 29 -1.63 0.47 1.89
C GLN A 29 -2.80 0.35 0.91
N VAL A 30 -3.89 1.05 1.23
CA VAL A 30 -5.03 1.23 0.32
C VAL A 30 -4.75 2.44 -0.58
N ASP A 31 -5.07 2.33 -1.87
CA ASP A 31 -5.04 3.47 -2.78
C ASP A 31 -6.22 4.41 -2.48
N TRP A 32 -6.02 5.26 -1.47
CA TRP A 32 -7.04 6.18 -0.98
C TRP A 32 -7.50 7.19 -2.04
N GLN A 33 -6.64 7.54 -3.00
CA GLN A 33 -7.00 8.43 -4.10
C GLN A 33 -8.01 7.74 -5.03
N LYS A 34 -7.77 6.48 -5.38
CA LYS A 34 -8.70 5.68 -6.19
C LYS A 34 -10.01 5.43 -5.45
N VAL A 35 -9.95 5.17 -4.14
CA VAL A 35 -11.14 5.01 -3.30
C VAL A 35 -11.98 6.29 -3.29
N MET A 36 -11.40 7.48 -3.06
CA MET A 36 -12.18 8.73 -3.14
C MET A 36 -12.78 8.98 -4.51
N LYS A 37 -12.00 8.80 -5.58
CA LYS A 37 -12.47 9.05 -6.96
C LYS A 37 -13.61 8.12 -7.36
N SER A 38 -13.66 6.90 -6.83
CA SER A 38 -14.72 5.94 -7.14
C SER A 38 -15.95 6.14 -6.26
N GLU A 39 -15.76 6.36 -4.95
CA GLU A 39 -16.84 6.48 -3.97
C GLU A 39 -17.56 7.83 -4.02
N LEU A 40 -16.86 8.91 -4.37
CA LEU A 40 -17.39 10.29 -4.33
C LEU A 40 -17.58 10.89 -5.74
N LYS A 41 -17.74 10.03 -6.75
CA LYS A 41 -17.88 10.43 -8.15
C LYS A 41 -19.16 11.22 -8.43
N GLY A 42 -19.05 12.27 -9.24
CA GLY A 42 -20.15 13.07 -9.75
C GLY A 42 -20.54 14.26 -8.87
N LEU A 43 -19.78 14.57 -7.81
CA LEU A 43 -20.11 15.63 -6.87
C LEU A 43 -19.46 16.96 -7.27
N THR A 44 -20.29 17.95 -7.61
CA THR A 44 -19.85 19.24 -8.18
C THR A 44 -19.92 20.42 -7.21
N SER A 45 -20.46 20.23 -6.01
CA SER A 45 -20.50 21.28 -4.95
C SER A 45 -20.05 20.73 -3.60
N THR A 46 -19.40 21.58 -2.79
CA THR A 46 -18.95 21.22 -1.43
C THR A 46 -20.13 20.83 -0.54
N SER A 47 -21.28 21.51 -0.68
CA SER A 47 -22.50 21.20 0.04
C SER A 47 -23.13 19.85 -0.35
N ALA A 48 -23.10 19.48 -1.63
CA ALA A 48 -23.56 18.17 -2.09
C ALA A 48 -22.64 17.06 -1.57
N LEU A 49 -21.35 17.35 -1.47
CA LEU A 49 -20.36 16.40 -0.99
C LEU A 49 -20.40 16.22 0.53
N GLU A 50 -20.55 17.29 1.31
CA GLU A 50 -20.77 17.20 2.76
C GLU A 50 -22.06 16.42 3.10
N LYS A 51 -23.13 16.63 2.33
CA LYS A 51 -24.37 15.87 2.47
C LYS A 51 -24.17 14.39 2.12
N ALA A 52 -23.50 14.09 1.01
CA ALA A 52 -23.20 12.72 0.60
C ALA A 52 -22.26 12.00 1.60
N LEU A 53 -21.36 12.74 2.25
CA LEU A 53 -20.44 12.20 3.25
C LEU A 53 -21.13 11.80 4.57
N THR A 54 -22.30 12.37 4.86
CA THR A 54 -23.04 12.08 6.11
C THR A 54 -23.48 10.62 6.17
N ASP A 55 -23.83 10.04 5.01
CA ASP A 55 -24.26 8.64 4.87
C ASP A 55 -23.10 7.68 4.53
N LYS A 56 -21.87 8.20 4.38
CA LYS A 56 -20.68 7.45 3.96
C LYS A 56 -19.82 7.02 5.16
N PRO A 57 -18.96 5.99 4.99
CA PRO A 57 -18.04 5.54 6.03
C PRO A 57 -17.11 6.63 6.58
N GLN A 58 -16.74 6.50 7.85
CA GLN A 58 -15.93 7.49 8.59
C GLN A 58 -14.59 7.82 7.92
N TYR A 59 -13.95 6.86 7.25
CA TYR A 59 -12.69 7.10 6.56
C TYR A 59 -12.81 8.16 5.44
N LEU A 60 -13.93 8.17 4.68
CA LEU A 60 -14.17 9.19 3.64
C LEU A 60 -14.41 10.58 4.23
N GLN A 61 -15.10 10.63 5.38
CA GLN A 61 -15.35 11.88 6.09
C GLN A 61 -14.05 12.50 6.59
N VAL A 62 -13.18 11.69 7.19
CA VAL A 62 -11.87 12.11 7.70
C VAL A 62 -10.97 12.58 6.57
N MET A 63 -10.95 11.85 5.45
CA MET A 63 -10.18 12.21 4.28
C MET A 63 -10.63 13.54 3.67
N TRP A 64 -11.95 13.75 3.52
CA TRP A 64 -12.47 15.01 3.01
C TRP A 64 -12.21 16.17 3.98
N THR A 65 -12.33 15.94 5.28
CA THR A 65 -12.05 16.95 6.30
C THR A 65 -10.59 17.43 6.25
N GLU A 66 -9.65 16.58 5.85
CA GLU A 66 -8.27 17.00 5.66
C GLU A 66 -8.09 17.83 4.38
N ILE A 67 -8.74 17.44 3.28
CA ILE A 67 -8.67 18.16 2.00
C ILE A 67 -9.39 19.52 2.07
N SER A 68 -10.54 19.59 2.75
CA SER A 68 -11.40 20.77 2.80
C SER A 68 -10.73 21.97 3.48
N LYS A 69 -9.73 21.72 4.33
CA LYS A 69 -8.85 22.72 4.95
C LYS A 69 -8.07 23.55 3.94
N TYR A 70 -7.87 23.05 2.72
CA TYR A 70 -7.05 23.69 1.69
C TYR A 70 -7.93 24.08 0.48
N PRO A 71 -8.58 25.25 0.50
CA PRO A 71 -9.48 25.69 -0.58
C PRO A 71 -8.86 25.64 -1.97
N ASP A 72 -7.58 25.99 -2.08
CA ASP A 72 -6.83 26.03 -3.34
C ASP A 72 -6.71 24.65 -4.01
N VAL A 73 -6.92 23.58 -3.26
CA VAL A 73 -6.90 22.21 -3.78
C VAL A 73 -8.14 21.91 -4.60
N TYR A 74 -9.32 22.43 -4.23
CA TYR A 74 -10.59 21.99 -4.82
C TYR A 74 -11.44 23.12 -5.40
N LYS A 75 -11.24 24.38 -4.99
CA LYS A 75 -11.94 25.53 -5.57
C LYS A 75 -11.43 25.83 -6.97
N GLN A 76 -12.36 26.13 -7.88
CA GLN A 76 -11.99 26.65 -9.20
C GLN A 76 -11.50 28.11 -9.04
N ALA A 77 -10.52 28.50 -9.85
CA ALA A 77 -10.04 29.88 -9.84
C ALA A 77 -11.06 30.77 -10.54
N ASP A 78 -11.36 31.93 -9.95
CA ASP A 78 -12.27 32.92 -10.54
C ASP A 78 -11.70 33.52 -11.84
N VAL A 79 -10.37 33.48 -11.97
CA VAL A 79 -9.63 33.91 -13.17
C VAL A 79 -8.75 32.75 -13.63
N VAL A 80 -8.92 32.36 -14.88
CA VAL A 80 -8.17 31.28 -15.52
C VAL A 80 -7.29 31.91 -16.61
N SER A 81 -6.00 31.54 -16.66
CA SER A 81 -5.09 32.03 -17.72
C SER A 81 -5.58 31.59 -19.10
N ASP A 82 -5.46 32.45 -20.11
CA ASP A 82 -5.87 32.20 -21.49
C ASP A 82 -5.19 30.95 -22.12
N GLU A 83 -4.03 30.55 -21.59
CA GLU A 83 -3.30 29.34 -22.01
C GLU A 83 -3.74 28.07 -21.28
N SER A 84 -4.61 28.18 -20.28
CA SER A 84 -5.07 27.01 -19.53
C SER A 84 -6.11 26.23 -20.35
N PRO A 85 -6.11 24.89 -20.33
CA PRO A 85 -7.11 24.11 -21.04
C PRO A 85 -8.51 24.55 -20.60
N LYS A 86 -9.37 25.00 -21.53
CA LYS A 86 -10.75 25.41 -21.22
C LYS A 86 -11.45 24.31 -20.41
N HIS A 87 -11.58 24.52 -19.10
CA HIS A 87 -12.15 23.52 -18.21
C HIS A 87 -13.67 23.59 -18.31
N LYS A 88 -14.31 22.49 -18.71
CA LYS A 88 -15.79 22.38 -18.73
C LYS A 88 -16.32 22.61 -17.31
N SER A 89 -17.29 23.50 -17.16
CA SER A 89 -18.06 23.69 -15.93
C SER A 89 -18.73 22.36 -15.53
N GLY A 90 -18.79 22.07 -14.23
CA GLY A 90 -19.36 20.83 -13.69
C GLY A 90 -18.38 19.66 -13.50
N ARG A 91 -17.08 19.94 -13.36
CA ARG A 91 -16.09 18.91 -13.03
C ARG A 91 -16.19 18.52 -11.54
N ASP A 92 -16.03 17.24 -11.27
CA ASP A 92 -16.06 16.65 -9.93
C ASP A 92 -15.00 17.29 -9.02
N ILE A 93 -15.42 17.75 -7.84
CA ILE A 93 -14.56 18.45 -6.87
C ILE A 93 -13.43 17.56 -6.37
N VAL A 94 -13.72 16.27 -6.14
CA VAL A 94 -12.74 15.27 -5.70
C VAL A 94 -11.76 14.96 -6.82
N GLU A 95 -12.23 14.86 -8.07
CA GLU A 95 -11.34 14.66 -9.21
C GLU A 95 -10.38 15.84 -9.41
N VAL A 96 -10.86 17.08 -9.25
CA VAL A 96 -10.04 18.29 -9.30
C VAL A 96 -9.01 18.30 -8.16
N ALA A 97 -9.46 18.03 -6.94
CA ALA A 97 -8.60 17.96 -5.75
C ALA A 97 -7.46 16.96 -5.95
N MET A 98 -7.79 15.74 -6.36
CA MET A 98 -6.82 14.68 -6.56
C MET A 98 -5.85 15.00 -7.68
N THR A 99 -6.35 15.51 -8.82
CA THR A 99 -5.50 15.88 -9.95
C THR A 99 -4.49 16.97 -9.58
N ARG A 100 -4.91 17.96 -8.78
CA ARG A 100 -4.03 19.05 -8.32
C ARG A 100 -3.01 18.58 -7.29
N LEU A 101 -3.39 17.69 -6.39
CA LEU A 101 -2.46 17.11 -5.41
C LEU A 101 -1.44 16.18 -6.08
N SER A 102 -1.87 15.34 -7.02
CA SER A 102 -0.98 14.40 -7.72
C SER A 102 -0.14 15.05 -8.81
N GLY A 103 -0.59 16.17 -9.39
CA GLY A 103 0.08 16.83 -10.51
C GLY A 103 1.30 17.66 -10.10
N SER A 104 1.46 18.01 -8.83
CA SER A 104 2.59 18.83 -8.35
C SER A 104 2.91 18.51 -6.88
N PRO A 105 3.71 17.45 -6.61
CA PRO A 105 3.93 16.94 -5.25
C PRO A 105 4.53 17.98 -4.28
N HIS A 106 5.41 18.85 -4.78
CA HIS A 106 6.08 19.88 -3.97
C HIS A 106 5.32 21.21 -3.91
N ARG A 107 4.15 21.33 -4.54
CA ARG A 107 3.35 22.55 -4.48
C ARG A 107 2.84 22.75 -3.05
N ILE A 108 3.02 23.96 -2.54
CA ILE A 108 2.52 24.34 -1.21
C ILE A 108 1.09 24.86 -1.33
N PHE A 109 0.22 24.35 -0.47
CA PHE A 109 -1.15 24.79 -0.30
C PHE A 109 -1.33 25.44 1.06
N ARG A 110 -2.16 26.48 1.08
CA ARG A 110 -2.47 27.26 2.26
C ARG A 110 -3.77 26.76 2.88
N SER A 111 -3.76 26.51 4.20
CA SER A 111 -4.98 26.19 4.92
C SER A 111 -5.77 27.45 5.27
N ASP A 112 -7.09 27.30 5.28
CA ASP A 112 -8.02 28.31 5.77
C ASP A 112 -8.48 27.88 7.16
N SER A 113 -7.72 28.28 8.18
CA SER A 113 -8.05 27.94 9.57
C SER A 113 -9.07 28.93 10.13
N GLN A 114 -10.16 28.40 10.68
CA GLN A 114 -11.16 29.20 11.39
C GLN A 114 -10.61 29.92 12.63
N LEU A 115 -9.43 29.51 13.13
CA LEU A 115 -8.76 30.08 14.31
C LEU A 115 -7.60 31.05 13.96
N GLY A 116 -7.43 31.41 12.68
CA GLY A 116 -6.42 32.39 12.23
C GLY A 116 -4.99 31.87 12.11
N GLN A 117 -4.71 30.61 12.49
CA GLN A 117 -3.42 29.97 12.25
C GLN A 117 -3.35 29.38 10.84
N VAL A 118 -2.61 30.05 9.96
CA VAL A 118 -2.38 29.59 8.58
C VAL A 118 -1.33 28.48 8.59
N GLU A 119 -1.69 27.31 8.08
CA GLU A 119 -0.76 26.20 7.87
C GLU A 119 -0.40 26.12 6.38
N LEU A 120 0.88 25.91 6.09
CA LEU A 120 1.39 25.65 4.75
C LEU A 120 1.83 24.20 4.67
N LYS A 121 1.21 23.41 3.80
CA LYS A 121 1.60 22.00 3.56
C LYS A 121 1.86 21.75 2.08
N SER A 122 2.82 20.88 1.79
CA SER A 122 3.01 20.36 0.44
C SER A 122 1.88 19.42 0.03
N ALA A 123 1.66 19.29 -1.28
CA ALA A 123 0.67 18.36 -1.83
C ALA A 123 0.89 16.92 -1.34
N GLU A 124 2.16 16.49 -1.32
CA GLU A 124 2.58 15.19 -0.81
C GLU A 124 2.22 15.01 0.67
N SER A 125 2.55 16.00 1.52
CA SER A 125 2.23 15.94 2.95
C SER A 125 0.71 15.91 3.21
N ILE A 126 -0.09 16.59 2.38
CA ILE A 126 -1.56 16.52 2.47
C ILE A 126 -2.06 15.12 2.12
N LEU A 127 -1.53 14.52 1.04
CA LEU A 127 -1.90 13.17 0.63
C LEU A 127 -1.48 12.12 1.66
N GLU A 128 -0.28 12.24 2.23
CA GLU A 128 0.20 11.36 3.30
C GLU A 128 -0.64 11.51 4.57
N SER A 129 -0.92 12.75 5.00
CA SER A 129 -1.74 13.00 6.19
C SER A 129 -3.15 12.45 6.03
N MET A 130 -3.75 12.66 4.86
CA MET A 130 -5.05 12.08 4.49
C MET A 130 -5.00 10.55 4.55
N ALA A 131 -4.02 9.93 3.87
CA ALA A 131 -3.87 8.47 3.84
C ALA A 131 -3.63 7.88 5.23
N HIS A 132 -2.85 8.55 6.07
CA HIS A 132 -2.58 8.14 7.44
C HIS A 132 -3.85 8.15 8.30
N LYS A 133 -4.61 9.26 8.27
CA LYS A 133 -5.86 9.39 9.05
C LYS A 133 -6.95 8.45 8.55
N ALA A 134 -7.02 8.21 7.24
CA ALA A 134 -7.90 7.21 6.64
C ALA A 134 -7.57 5.80 7.13
N SER A 135 -6.27 5.47 7.16
CA SER A 135 -5.79 4.16 7.58
C SER A 135 -5.98 3.88 9.08
N GLN A 136 -6.01 4.93 9.91
CA GLN A 136 -6.32 4.84 11.34
C GLN A 136 -7.82 4.67 11.63
N SER A 137 -8.68 5.21 10.77
CA SER A 137 -10.13 5.15 10.94
C SER A 137 -10.78 3.89 10.35
N LEU A 138 -9.98 3.03 9.70
CA LEU A 138 -10.46 1.82 9.04
C LEU A 138 -9.93 0.55 9.73
N PRO A 139 -10.81 -0.37 10.20
CA PRO A 139 -10.38 -1.67 10.71
C PRO A 139 -9.77 -2.52 9.58
N ASN A 140 -8.84 -3.41 9.94
CA ASN A 140 -8.07 -4.20 8.96
C ASN A 140 -8.94 -5.12 8.10
N GLU A 141 -10.09 -5.59 8.60
CA GLU A 141 -11.02 -6.41 7.82
C GLU A 141 -11.66 -5.63 6.66
N ASP A 142 -11.97 -4.35 6.87
CA ASP A 142 -12.56 -3.51 5.82
C ASP A 142 -11.51 -2.99 4.84
N LYS A 143 -10.22 -2.93 5.23
CA LYS A 143 -9.09 -2.69 4.29
C LYS A 143 -9.04 -3.75 3.20
N LEU A 144 -9.25 -5.03 3.56
CA LEU A 144 -9.24 -6.13 2.60
C LEU A 144 -10.37 -6.00 1.57
N LYS A 145 -11.56 -5.58 2.01
CA LYS A 145 -12.70 -5.32 1.11
C LYS A 145 -12.42 -4.18 0.13
N LEU A 146 -11.82 -3.08 0.61
CA LEU A 146 -11.47 -1.94 -0.25
C LEU A 146 -10.38 -2.27 -1.27
N LEU A 147 -9.44 -3.14 -0.91
CA LEU A 147 -8.38 -3.58 -1.81
C LEU A 147 -8.90 -4.51 -2.92
N GLY A 148 -10.03 -5.19 -2.70
CA GLY A 148 -10.66 -6.08 -3.68
C GLY A 148 -9.65 -7.09 -4.23
N ASN A 149 -9.50 -7.16 -5.56
CA ASN A 149 -8.54 -8.05 -6.21
C ASN A 149 -7.07 -7.59 -6.08
N GLY A 150 -6.81 -6.35 -5.65
CA GLY A 150 -5.48 -5.77 -5.51
C GLY A 150 -4.80 -6.05 -4.16
N TYR A 151 -5.47 -6.75 -3.24
CA TYR A 151 -4.94 -7.00 -1.89
C TYR A 151 -3.63 -7.80 -1.90
N LYS A 152 -3.45 -8.75 -2.83
CA LYS A 152 -2.21 -9.53 -2.98
C LYS A 152 -1.02 -8.65 -3.33
N ASP A 153 -1.23 -7.68 -4.22
CA ASP A 153 -0.19 -6.72 -4.61
C ASP A 153 0.14 -5.76 -3.46
N ALA A 154 -0.87 -5.31 -2.70
CA ALA A 154 -0.67 -4.45 -1.53
C ALA A 154 0.10 -5.17 -0.42
N LEU A 155 -0.24 -6.44 -0.15
CA LEU A 155 0.49 -7.30 0.79
C LEU A 155 1.94 -7.52 0.35
N PHE A 156 2.16 -7.77 -0.94
CA PHE A 156 3.51 -7.95 -1.47
C PHE A 156 4.35 -6.66 -1.39
N LYS A 157 3.74 -5.50 -1.63
CA LYS A 157 4.43 -4.21 -1.44
C LYS A 157 4.84 -4.00 0.02
N ALA A 158 3.93 -4.21 0.96
CA ALA A 158 4.23 -4.15 2.39
C ALA A 158 5.35 -5.13 2.78
N PHE A 159 5.39 -6.30 2.14
CA PHE A 159 6.46 -7.27 2.33
C PHE A 159 7.81 -6.78 1.79
N CYS A 160 7.83 -6.13 0.62
CA CYS A 160 9.05 -5.53 0.07
C CYS A 160 9.58 -4.35 0.87
N GLU A 161 8.73 -3.65 1.62
CA GLU A 161 9.13 -2.54 2.51
C GLU A 161 9.80 -3.01 3.80
N LEU A 162 9.78 -4.31 4.11
CA LEU A 162 10.47 -4.84 5.28
C LEU A 162 11.99 -4.68 5.16
N PRO A 163 12.70 -4.33 6.24
CA PRO A 163 14.18 -4.22 6.23
C PRO A 163 14.90 -5.50 5.79
N CYS A 164 14.26 -6.67 5.92
CA CYS A 164 14.82 -7.93 5.46
C CYS A 164 14.77 -8.13 3.93
N MET A 165 13.95 -7.35 3.23
CA MET A 165 13.80 -7.37 1.77
C MET A 165 14.53 -6.21 1.08
N GLU A 166 15.11 -5.29 1.87
CA GLU A 166 15.89 -4.17 1.35
C GLU A 166 17.08 -4.66 0.52
N GLY A 167 17.20 -4.14 -0.71
CA GLY A 167 18.27 -4.55 -1.64
C GLY A 167 18.11 -5.95 -2.25
N PHE A 168 17.02 -6.68 -1.96
CA PHE A 168 16.81 -8.04 -2.52
C PHE A 168 16.78 -8.04 -4.05
N GLU A 169 16.14 -7.03 -4.68
CA GLU A 169 16.12 -6.87 -6.13
C GLU A 169 17.52 -6.62 -6.71
N GLN A 170 18.34 -5.81 -6.04
CA GLN A 170 19.69 -5.49 -6.49
C GLN A 170 20.63 -6.70 -6.37
N GLN A 171 20.45 -7.53 -5.33
CA GLN A 171 21.28 -8.69 -5.06
C GLN A 171 20.90 -9.92 -5.89
N ASN A 172 19.61 -10.18 -6.10
CA ASN A 172 19.11 -11.41 -6.74
C ASN A 172 18.49 -11.18 -8.13
N GLY A 173 18.32 -9.92 -8.53
CA GLY A 173 17.76 -9.53 -9.82
C GLY A 173 16.24 -9.51 -9.86
N LYS A 174 15.70 -8.81 -10.88
CA LYS A 174 14.25 -8.65 -11.11
C LYS A 174 13.51 -9.97 -11.27
N VAL A 175 14.14 -10.98 -11.87
CA VAL A 175 13.52 -12.29 -12.10
C VAL A 175 13.25 -13.02 -10.78
N ALA A 176 14.16 -12.92 -9.81
CA ALA A 176 13.97 -13.50 -8.49
C ALA A 176 12.81 -12.83 -7.74
N VAL A 177 12.72 -11.51 -7.80
CA VAL A 177 11.60 -10.74 -7.22
C VAL A 177 10.26 -11.14 -7.85
N GLN A 178 10.21 -11.30 -9.18
CA GLN A 178 8.98 -11.72 -9.86
C GLN A 178 8.57 -13.16 -9.48
N LYS A 179 9.53 -14.08 -9.33
CA LYS A 179 9.26 -15.43 -8.84
C LYS A 179 8.73 -15.42 -7.40
N LEU A 180 9.36 -14.62 -6.54
CA LEU A 180 8.93 -14.44 -5.15
C LEU A 180 7.51 -13.86 -5.08
N LYS A 181 7.23 -12.83 -5.89
CA LYS A 181 5.89 -12.24 -6.04
C LYS A 181 4.87 -13.29 -6.47
N SER A 182 5.18 -14.06 -7.51
CA SER A 182 4.28 -15.10 -8.01
C SER A 182 4.00 -16.16 -6.95
N ALA A 183 5.03 -16.63 -6.23
CA ALA A 183 4.88 -17.61 -5.17
C ALA A 183 4.05 -17.07 -4.00
N PHE A 184 4.32 -15.84 -3.56
CA PHE A 184 3.59 -15.16 -2.49
C PHE A 184 2.12 -14.92 -2.87
N CYS A 185 1.83 -14.41 -4.07
CA CYS A 185 0.46 -14.19 -4.50
C CYS A 185 -0.32 -15.50 -4.71
N SER A 186 0.37 -16.60 -5.05
CA SER A 186 -0.25 -17.91 -5.25
C SER A 186 -0.56 -18.62 -3.93
N SER A 187 0.23 -18.39 -2.87
CA SER A 187 -0.03 -18.98 -1.55
C SER A 187 -1.30 -18.40 -0.90
N ILE A 188 -1.67 -17.17 -1.27
CA ILE A 188 -2.85 -16.49 -0.73
C ILE A 188 -4.11 -16.90 -1.52
N VAL A 189 -4.88 -17.85 -0.98
CA VAL A 189 -6.10 -18.37 -1.63
C VAL A 189 -7.30 -17.41 -1.52
N SER A 190 -7.52 -16.82 -0.35
CA SER A 190 -8.66 -15.93 -0.07
C SER A 190 -8.26 -14.77 0.83
N THR A 191 -9.13 -13.77 1.00
CA THR A 191 -8.95 -12.65 1.95
C THR A 191 -9.12 -13.12 3.39
N GLU A 192 -10.03 -14.05 3.66
CA GLU A 192 -10.32 -14.58 5.01
C GLU A 192 -9.16 -15.42 5.56
N SER A 193 -8.53 -16.20 4.69
CA SER A 193 -7.37 -17.04 5.04
C SER A 193 -6.03 -16.34 4.78
N ALA A 194 -6.02 -15.03 4.46
CA ALA A 194 -4.81 -14.33 4.03
C ALA A 194 -3.72 -14.36 5.10
N GLN A 195 -4.05 -14.05 6.35
CA GLN A 195 -3.09 -14.04 7.45
C GLN A 195 -2.49 -15.42 7.71
N GLN A 196 -3.32 -16.48 7.73
CA GLN A 196 -2.85 -17.85 7.90
C GLN A 196 -1.95 -18.30 6.74
N ASN A 197 -2.33 -17.98 5.50
CA ASN A 197 -1.54 -18.32 4.31
C ASN A 197 -0.19 -17.59 4.29
N ILE A 198 -0.16 -16.31 4.69
CA ILE A 198 1.09 -15.55 4.84
C ILE A 198 1.95 -16.17 5.95
N CYS A 199 1.36 -16.50 7.09
CA CYS A 199 2.09 -17.15 8.18
C CYS A 199 2.75 -18.44 7.71
N ALA A 200 1.99 -19.34 7.06
CA ALA A 200 2.52 -20.59 6.52
C ALA A 200 3.64 -20.37 5.49
N PHE A 201 3.45 -19.41 4.57
CA PHE A 201 4.46 -19.04 3.58
C PHE A 201 5.75 -18.53 4.25
N MET A 202 5.61 -17.64 5.24
CA MET A 202 6.74 -17.09 5.99
C MET A 202 7.44 -18.19 6.79
N THR A 203 6.71 -19.09 7.45
CA THR A 203 7.29 -20.20 8.20
C THR A 203 8.14 -21.10 7.31
N GLN A 204 7.62 -21.47 6.14
CA GLN A 204 8.34 -22.31 5.19
C GLN A 204 9.60 -21.63 4.63
N HIS A 205 9.50 -20.35 4.24
CA HIS A 205 10.60 -19.67 3.56
C HIS A 205 11.61 -19.03 4.50
N LEU A 206 11.22 -18.62 5.72
CA LEU A 206 12.15 -18.16 6.75
C LEU A 206 13.02 -19.30 7.28
N ALA A 207 12.48 -20.53 7.39
CA ALA A 207 13.26 -21.70 7.78
C ALA A 207 14.45 -21.96 6.83
N ASN A 208 14.24 -21.72 5.53
CA ASN A 208 15.29 -21.79 4.52
C ASN A 208 15.96 -20.44 4.23
N GLY A 209 15.68 -19.38 5.00
CA GLY A 209 16.22 -18.03 4.80
C GLY A 209 16.03 -17.48 3.37
N PHE A 210 14.92 -17.82 2.72
CA PHE A 210 14.58 -17.45 1.33
C PHE A 210 15.58 -17.92 0.27
N GLN A 211 16.46 -18.89 0.58
CA GLN A 211 17.45 -19.42 -0.35
C GLN A 211 16.87 -19.95 -1.66
N SER A 212 15.61 -20.40 -1.66
CA SER A 212 14.90 -20.85 -2.86
C SER A 212 14.71 -19.75 -3.92
N PHE A 213 14.91 -18.49 -3.56
CA PHE A 213 14.77 -17.33 -4.44
C PHE A 213 16.09 -16.58 -4.65
N THR A 214 17.19 -17.00 -4.00
CA THR A 214 18.50 -16.38 -4.18
C THR A 214 19.36 -17.19 -5.14
N PHE A 215 20.27 -16.52 -5.84
CA PHE A 215 21.18 -17.20 -6.76
C PHE A 215 22.08 -18.22 -6.03
N SER A 216 22.67 -17.79 -4.90
CA SER A 216 23.54 -18.63 -4.08
C SER A 216 22.82 -19.85 -3.49
N GLY A 217 21.56 -19.69 -3.10
CA GLY A 217 20.76 -20.79 -2.56
C GLY A 217 20.38 -21.83 -3.62
N LEU A 218 20.06 -21.38 -4.84
CA LEU A 218 19.80 -22.27 -5.96
C LEU A 218 21.05 -23.04 -6.39
N GLU A 219 22.21 -22.38 -6.45
CA GLU A 219 23.48 -23.05 -6.78
C GLU A 219 23.86 -24.11 -5.75
N ALA A 220 23.70 -23.80 -4.45
CA ALA A 220 23.97 -24.75 -3.38
C ALA A 220 23.04 -25.97 -3.46
N ARG A 221 21.74 -25.75 -3.73
CA ARG A 221 20.76 -26.84 -3.86
C ARG A 221 21.02 -27.71 -5.08
N LEU A 222 21.50 -27.11 -6.18
CA LEU A 222 21.87 -27.83 -7.40
C LEU A 222 23.05 -28.78 -7.13
N LYS A 223 24.12 -28.29 -6.48
CA LYS A 223 25.26 -29.11 -6.07
C LYS A 223 24.86 -30.26 -5.13
N GLU A 224 23.97 -29.99 -4.19
CA GLU A 224 23.46 -31.01 -3.27
C GLU A 224 22.64 -32.09 -4.00
N LEU A 225 21.80 -31.70 -4.95
CA LEU A 225 21.03 -32.62 -5.79
C LEU A 225 21.92 -33.42 -6.74
N GLU A 226 22.95 -32.81 -7.34
CA GLU A 226 23.95 -33.52 -8.16
C GLU A 226 24.70 -34.56 -7.34
N ALA A 227 25.13 -34.22 -6.13
CA ALA A 227 25.78 -35.16 -5.22
C ALA A 227 24.85 -36.29 -4.78
N ALA A 228 23.58 -35.98 -4.46
CA ALA A 228 22.59 -36.99 -4.08
C ALA A 228 22.22 -37.92 -5.25
N LEU A 229 22.16 -37.39 -6.48
CA LEU A 229 21.93 -38.18 -7.68
C LEU A 229 23.12 -39.08 -7.99
N ALA A 230 24.35 -38.56 -7.91
CA ALA A 230 25.57 -39.33 -8.08
C ALA A 230 25.65 -40.47 -7.04
N ALA A 231 25.27 -40.20 -5.78
CA ALA A 231 25.23 -41.22 -4.72
C ALA A 231 24.14 -42.30 -4.92
N LYS A 232 23.08 -42.02 -5.68
CA LYS A 232 22.03 -43.00 -6.03
C LYS A 232 22.33 -43.79 -7.30
N LEU A 233 23.22 -43.30 -8.15
CA LEU A 233 23.64 -43.94 -9.40
C LEU A 233 24.93 -44.76 -9.24
N ALA A 234 25.62 -44.61 -8.09
CA ALA A 234 26.75 -45.44 -7.66
C ALA A 234 26.24 -46.68 -6.89
#